data_AF-A0A527A300-F1
#
_entry.id   AF-A0A527A300-F1
#
_cell.length_a   1.000
_cell.length_b   1.000
_cell.length_c   1.000
_cell.angle_alpha   90.00
_cell.angle_beta   90.00
_cell.angle_gamma   90.00
#
_symmetry.space_group_name_H-M   'P 1'
#
loop_
_entity.id
_entity.type
_entity.pdbx_description
1 polymer ?
#
loop_
_entity_poly.entity_id
_entity_poly.type
_entity_poly.pdbx_seq_one_letter_code
_entity_poly.pdbx_strand_id
1 'polypeptide(L)'
;MAASTNNPSTNLVVPALGSLYAALNTTSETILRAVAGIFLTIHGSGKIFDPLGAAEMVEGLGFYPGAFWSVLLACTEFFGGIFIAIGLLTRPAAFAGMFLLLVTVWFHWVTLGEGFSGAEKSLLWATILFF
;
A
#
# COMPACT_ATOMS: atom_id res chain seq x y z
N MET A 1 40.67 -4.50 25.60
CA MET A 1 39.97 -5.16 24.50
C MET A 1 39.07 -4.10 23.86
N ALA A 2 39.52 -3.48 22.76
CA ALA A 2 38.78 -2.41 22.11
C ALA A 2 37.58 -3.01 21.37
N ALA A 3 36.37 -2.52 21.68
CA ALA A 3 35.16 -2.93 20.98
C ALA A 3 35.25 -2.46 19.53
N SER A 4 35.26 -3.40 18.58
CA SER A 4 35.06 -3.11 17.16
C SER A 4 33.65 -2.54 17.00
N THR A 5 33.55 -1.21 16.91
CA THR A 5 32.32 -0.56 16.45
C THR A 5 32.21 -0.82 14.96
N ASN A 6 31.57 -1.93 14.61
CA ASN A 6 31.12 -2.21 13.26
C ASN A 6 30.11 -1.12 12.87
N ASN A 7 30.59 0.03 12.40
CA ASN A 7 29.76 0.95 11.65
C ASN A 7 29.32 0.19 10.40
N PRO A 8 28.03 -0.12 10.21
CA PRO A 8 27.60 -0.60 8.91
C PRO A 8 27.99 0.51 7.94
N SER A 9 28.94 0.22 7.06
CA SER A 9 29.35 1.12 5.99
C SER A 9 28.16 1.26 5.05
N THR A 10 27.22 2.13 5.40
CA THR A 10 26.28 2.70 4.46
C THR A 10 27.16 3.44 3.46
N ASN A 11 27.36 2.84 2.28
CA ASN A 11 27.96 3.53 1.15
C ASN A 11 27.00 4.65 0.75
N LEU A 12 27.06 5.76 1.49
CA LEU A 12 26.30 6.97 1.21
C LEU A 12 26.79 7.47 -0.15
N VAL A 13 25.85 7.71 -1.07
CA VAL A 13 26.17 8.25 -2.41
C VAL A 13 26.95 9.56 -2.28
N VAL A 14 26.57 10.38 -1.29
CA VAL A 14 27.31 11.59 -0.90
C VAL A 14 27.58 11.53 0.61
N PRO A 15 28.78 11.11 1.06
CA PRO A 15 29.10 10.93 2.49
C PRO A 15 28.92 12.20 3.34
N ALA A 16 29.12 13.38 2.74
CA ALA A 16 28.91 14.67 3.41
C ALA A 16 27.46 14.92 3.85
N LEU A 17 26.48 14.23 3.26
CA LEU A 17 25.06 14.35 3.59
C LEU A 17 24.58 13.31 4.61
N GLY A 18 25.48 12.60 5.30
CA GLY A 18 25.12 11.51 6.21
C GLY A 18 24.11 11.87 7.31
N SER A 19 24.24 13.05 7.90
CA SER A 19 23.28 13.54 8.92
C SER A 19 21.90 13.83 8.33
N LEU A 20 21.85 14.35 7.10
CA LEU A 20 20.61 14.60 6.37
C LEU A 20 19.93 13.27 6.00
N TYR A 21 20.68 12.30 5.48
CA TYR A 21 20.15 10.96 5.18
C TYR A 21 19.59 10.30 6.45
N ALA A 22 20.30 10.36 7.57
CA ALA A 22 19.84 9.80 8.84
C ALA A 22 18.56 10.50 9.35
N ALA A 23 18.51 11.84 9.27
CA ALA A 23 17.35 12.61 9.71
C ALA A 23 16.12 12.37 8.83
N LEU A 24 16.30 12.29 7.51
CA LEU A 24 15.20 12.12 6.57
C LEU A 24 14.68 10.68 6.49
N ASN A 25 15.51 9.66 6.74
CA ASN A 25 15.10 8.27 6.57
C ASN A 25 13.79 7.95 7.31
N THR A 26 13.77 8.17 8.62
CA THR A 26 12.60 7.88 9.47
C THR A 26 11.44 8.84 9.19
N THR A 27 11.73 10.11 8.93
CA THR A 27 10.71 11.13 8.68
C THR A 27 10.02 10.91 7.34
N SER A 28 10.76 10.63 6.28
CA SER A 28 10.24 10.35 4.94
C SER A 28 9.35 9.10 4.93
N GLU A 29 9.79 8.02 5.57
CA GLU A 29 8.97 6.81 5.72
C GLU A 29 7.67 7.10 6.48
N THR A 30 7.75 7.84 7.58
CA THR A 30 6.58 8.19 8.40
C THR A 30 5.58 9.05 7.62
N ILE A 31 6.05 10.04 6.87
CA ILE A 31 5.20 10.89 6.04
C ILE A 31 4.56 10.07 4.91
N LEU A 32 5.34 9.25 4.21
CA LEU A 32 4.84 8.41 3.13
C LEU A 32 3.75 7.46 3.64
N ARG A 33 4.01 6.79 4.76
CA ARG A 33 3.04 5.91 5.42
C ARG A 33 1.77 6.65 5.81
N ALA A 34 1.88 7.80 6.48
CA ALA A 34 0.74 8.59 6.91
C ALA A 34 -0.13 9.02 5.73
N VAL A 35 0.49 9.58 4.69
CA VAL A 35 -0.20 10.05 3.49
C VAL A 35 -0.84 8.89 2.72
N ALA A 36 -0.09 7.80 2.50
CA ALA A 36 -0.61 6.60 1.82
C ALA A 36 -1.81 6.01 2.56
N GLY A 37 -1.72 5.88 3.89
CA GLY A 37 -2.83 5.40 4.72
C GLY A 37 -4.06 6.31 4.63
N ILE A 38 -3.89 7.63 4.77
CA ILE A 38 -4.99 8.60 4.68
C ILE A 38 -5.67 8.52 3.30
N PHE A 39 -4.89 8.49 2.23
CA PHE A 39 -5.42 8.46 0.87
C PHE A 39 -6.12 7.12 0.58
N LEU A 40 -5.61 6.00 1.10
CA LEU A 40 -6.28 4.70 1.02
C LEU A 40 -7.61 4.71 1.80
N THR A 41 -7.65 5.33 2.97
CA THR A 41 -8.90 5.54 3.73
C THR A 41 -9.91 6.40 2.96
N ILE A 42 -9.46 7.50 2.34
CA ILE A 42 -10.33 8.34 1.49
C ILE A 42 -10.89 7.50 0.34
N HIS A 43 -10.07 6.67 -0.30
CA HIS A 43 -10.48 5.79 -1.39
C HIS A 43 -11.49 4.72 -0.94
N GLY A 44 -11.30 4.15 0.26
CA GLY A 44 -12.21 3.20 0.87
C GLY A 44 -13.48 3.81 1.46
N SER A 45 -13.51 5.13 1.69
CA SER A 45 -14.63 5.80 2.38
C SER A 45 -15.95 5.65 1.62
N GLY A 46 -15.95 5.80 0.30
CA GLY A 46 -17.16 5.56 -0.51
C GLY A 46 -17.62 4.11 -0.43
N LYS A 47 -16.67 3.16 -0.35
CA LYS A 47 -16.96 1.72 -0.33
C LYS A 47 -17.48 1.24 1.01
N ILE A 48 -17.07 1.85 2.13
CA ILE A 48 -17.56 1.40 3.45
C ILE A 48 -19.02 1.81 3.70
N PHE A 49 -19.53 2.85 3.03
CA PHE A 49 -20.94 3.24 3.09
C PHE A 49 -21.85 2.38 2.21
N ASP A 50 -21.29 1.72 1.18
CA ASP A 50 -21.97 0.68 0.39
C ASP A 50 -21.04 -0.54 0.20
N PRO A 51 -20.85 -1.36 1.24
CA PRO A 51 -19.84 -2.42 1.24
C PRO A 51 -20.18 -3.59 0.32
N LEU A 52 -21.40 -3.63 -0.25
CA LEU A 52 -21.81 -4.61 -1.25
C LEU A 52 -21.80 -4.05 -2.68
N GLY A 53 -21.55 -2.75 -2.87
CA GLY A 53 -21.60 -2.10 -4.18
C GLY A 53 -20.58 -2.61 -5.21
N ALA A 54 -19.54 -3.33 -4.77
CA ALA A 54 -18.57 -3.97 -5.64
C ALA A 54 -18.81 -5.48 -5.85
N ALA A 55 -19.89 -6.06 -5.31
CA ALA A 55 -20.13 -7.51 -5.36
C ALA A 55 -20.20 -8.06 -6.79
N GLU A 56 -20.96 -7.41 -7.68
CA GLU A 56 -21.05 -7.82 -9.09
C GLU A 56 -19.71 -7.64 -9.82
N MET A 57 -18.98 -6.56 -9.52
CA MET A 57 -17.66 -6.30 -10.11
C MET A 57 -16.68 -7.43 -9.76
N VAL A 58 -16.56 -7.79 -8.47
CA VAL A 58 -15.62 -8.83 -8.04
C VAL A 58 -16.05 -10.23 -8.53
N GLU A 59 -17.35 -10.50 -8.66
CA GLU A 59 -17.82 -11.74 -9.30
C GLU A 59 -17.48 -11.78 -10.79
N GLY A 60 -17.57 -10.65 -11.48
CA GLY A 60 -17.09 -10.51 -12.87
C GLY A 60 -15.59 -10.81 -13.04
N LEU A 61 -14.81 -10.73 -11.95
CA LEU A 61 -13.40 -11.12 -11.91
C LEU A 61 -13.17 -12.60 -11.53
N GLY A 62 -14.24 -13.34 -11.19
CA GLY A 62 -14.19 -14.73 -10.74
C GLY A 62 -14.11 -14.92 -9.22
N PHE A 63 -14.25 -13.85 -8.42
CA PHE A 63 -14.24 -13.94 -6.96
C PHE A 63 -15.65 -14.21 -6.40
N TYR A 64 -15.93 -15.48 -6.10
CA TYR A 64 -17.18 -15.90 -5.47
C TYR A 64 -16.96 -16.29 -3.99
N PRO A 65 -17.92 -15.98 -3.09
CA PRO A 65 -19.11 -15.16 -3.31
C PRO A 65 -18.79 -13.66 -3.29
N GLY A 66 -19.41 -12.86 -4.18
CA GLY A 66 -19.07 -11.46 -4.37
C GLY A 66 -19.28 -10.58 -3.14
N ALA A 67 -20.34 -10.86 -2.38
CA ALA A 67 -20.63 -10.16 -1.14
C ALA A 67 -19.46 -10.22 -0.14
N PHE A 68 -18.81 -11.38 -0.02
CA PHE A 68 -17.66 -11.54 0.89
C PHE A 68 -16.48 -10.69 0.42
N TRP A 69 -16.13 -10.79 -0.86
CA TRP A 69 -14.97 -10.09 -1.43
C TRP A 69 -15.18 -8.58 -1.52
N SER A 70 -16.40 -8.12 -1.79
CA SER A 70 -16.77 -6.70 -1.79
C SER A 70 -16.60 -6.07 -0.40
N VAL A 71 -17.11 -6.74 0.64
CA VAL A 71 -16.95 -6.27 2.02
C VAL A 71 -15.49 -6.29 2.44
N LEU A 72 -14.75 -7.35 2.08
CA LEU A 72 -13.33 -7.45 2.40
C LEU A 72 -12.53 -6.32 1.73
N LEU A 73 -12.80 -6.04 0.46
CA LEU A 73 -12.21 -4.94 -0.29
C LEU A 73 -12.49 -3.59 0.39
N ALA A 74 -13.76 -3.30 0.72
CA ALA A 74 -14.15 -2.05 1.39
C ALA A 74 -13.44 -1.89 2.75
N CYS A 75 -13.41 -2.95 3.56
CA CYS A 75 -12.75 -2.96 4.86
C CYS A 75 -11.24 -2.78 4.75
N THR A 76 -10.58 -3.45 3.81
CA THR A 76 -9.13 -3.35 3.63
C THR A 76 -8.71 -1.95 3.19
N GLU A 77 -9.44 -1.31 2.28
CA GLU A 77 -9.12 0.06 1.90
C GLU A 77 -9.36 1.05 3.06
N PHE A 78 -10.54 0.99 3.68
CA PHE A 78 -10.92 1.97 4.69
C PHE A 78 -10.14 1.80 6.00
N PHE A 79 -10.30 0.64 6.66
CA PHE A 79 -9.65 0.37 7.95
C PHE A 79 -8.16 0.08 7.80
N GLY A 80 -7.76 -0.61 6.71
CA GLY A 80 -6.34 -0.81 6.43
C GLY A 80 -5.61 0.51 6.22
N GLY A 81 -6.23 1.47 5.52
CA GLY A 81 -5.70 2.84 5.41
C GLY A 81 -5.52 3.52 6.77
N ILE A 82 -6.50 3.39 7.69
CA ILE A 82 -6.42 3.97 9.04
C ILE A 82 -5.26 3.35 9.82
N PHE A 83 -5.18 2.01 9.82
CA PHE A 83 -4.13 1.24 10.46
C PHE A 83 -2.74 1.62 9.96
N ILE A 84 -2.58 1.76 8.64
CA ILE A 84 -1.35 2.23 8.04
C ILE A 84 -1.03 3.66 8.50
N ALA A 85 -1.99 4.58 8.42
CA ALA A 85 -1.78 5.99 8.74
C ALA A 85 -1.33 6.22 10.19
N ILE A 86 -1.96 5.53 11.14
CA ILE A 86 -1.64 5.67 12.58
C ILE A 86 -0.46 4.79 13.02
N GLY A 87 0.00 3.85 12.18
CA GLY A 87 1.09 2.94 12.50
C GLY A 87 0.68 1.73 13.35
N LEU A 88 -0.59 1.33 13.35
CA LEU A 88 -1.12 0.16 14.05
C LEU A 88 -1.29 -0.99 13.07
N LEU A 89 -0.78 -2.19 13.36
CA LEU A 89 -0.91 -3.36 12.47
C LEU A 89 -0.50 -3.04 11.01
N THR A 90 0.47 -2.15 10.84
CA THR A 90 0.84 -1.56 9.56
C THR A 90 1.22 -2.61 8.53
N ARG A 91 2.02 -3.61 8.93
CA ARG A 91 2.54 -4.65 8.03
C ARG A 91 1.42 -5.54 7.46
N PRO A 92 0.54 -6.16 8.28
CA PRO A 92 -0.58 -6.92 7.73
C PRO A 92 -1.58 -6.05 6.96
N ALA A 93 -1.82 -4.80 7.38
CA ALA A 93 -2.70 -3.88 6.64
C ALA A 93 -2.12 -3.51 5.27
N ALA A 94 -0.83 -3.19 5.20
CA ALA A 94 -0.11 -2.87 3.97
C ALA A 94 -0.06 -4.09 3.04
N PHE A 95 0.19 -5.28 3.57
CA PHE A 95 0.14 -6.52 2.78
C PHE A 95 -1.23 -6.76 2.14
N ALA A 96 -2.32 -6.59 2.90
CA ALA A 96 -3.67 -6.74 2.38
C ALA A 96 -3.99 -5.69 1.30
N GLY A 97 -3.63 -4.42 1.53
CA GLY A 97 -3.80 -3.34 0.55
C GLY A 97 -2.96 -3.56 -0.72
N MET A 98 -1.71 -3.99 -0.57
CA MET A 98 -0.83 -4.35 -1.68
C MET A 98 -1.43 -5.47 -2.53
N PHE A 99 -1.97 -6.52 -1.90
CA PHE A 99 -2.63 -7.61 -2.62
C PHE A 99 -3.83 -7.11 -3.44
N LEU A 100 -4.69 -6.27 -2.86
CA LEU A 100 -5.80 -5.64 -3.61
C LEU A 100 -5.30 -4.86 -4.82
N LEU A 101 -4.25 -4.07 -4.66
CA LEU A 101 -3.69 -3.28 -5.75
C LEU A 101 -3.05 -4.15 -6.83
N LEU A 102 -2.44 -5.29 -6.48
CA LEU A 102 -1.98 -6.28 -7.46
C LEU A 102 -3.14 -6.92 -8.23
N VAL A 103 -4.28 -7.17 -7.58
CA VAL A 103 -5.51 -7.58 -8.28
C VAL A 103 -5.99 -6.48 -9.22
N THR A 104 -5.91 -5.20 -8.82
CA THR A 104 -6.21 -4.07 -9.70
C THR A 104 -5.24 -3.98 -10.88
N VAL A 105 -3.95 -4.23 -10.67
CA VAL A 105 -2.94 -4.32 -11.74
C VAL A 105 -3.32 -5.42 -12.72
N TRP A 106 -3.65 -6.62 -12.22
CA TRP A 106 -4.09 -7.72 -13.07
C TRP A 106 -5.36 -7.36 -13.87
N PHE A 107 -6.33 -6.70 -13.22
CA PHE A 107 -7.56 -6.27 -13.88
C PHE A 107 -7.31 -5.29 -15.02
N HIS A 108 -6.58 -4.19 -14.78
CA HIS A 108 -6.31 -3.21 -15.82
C HIS A 108 -5.36 -3.74 -16.91
N TRP A 109 -4.30 -4.46 -16.51
CA TRP A 109 -3.29 -4.92 -17.44
C TRP A 109 -3.79 -6.08 -18.30
N VAL A 110 -4.31 -7.11 -17.66
CA VAL A 110 -4.64 -8.40 -18.32
C VAL A 110 -6.11 -8.42 -18.72
N THR A 111 -7.02 -8.14 -17.79
CA THR A 111 -8.47 -8.31 -18.04
C THR A 111 -9.02 -7.25 -19.00
N LEU A 112 -8.63 -5.99 -18.84
CA LEU A 112 -9.03 -4.89 -19.73
C LEU A 112 -8.08 -4.69 -20.92
N GLY A 113 -6.86 -5.24 -20.88
CA GLY A 113 -5.87 -5.10 -21.95
C GLY A 113 -5.24 -3.70 -22.06
N GLU A 114 -5.34 -2.87 -21.01
CA GLU A 114 -4.81 -1.49 -21.02
C GLU A 114 -3.28 -1.45 -20.81
N GLY A 115 -2.68 -2.58 -20.41
CA GLY A 115 -1.26 -2.71 -20.15
C GLY A 115 -0.77 -1.75 -19.06
N PHE A 116 0.46 -1.25 -19.23
CA PHE A 116 1.09 -0.34 -18.27
C PHE A 116 0.28 0.93 -18.02
N SER A 117 -0.31 1.52 -19.07
CA SER A 117 -1.01 2.80 -18.94
C SER A 117 -2.21 2.73 -18.01
N GLY A 118 -2.92 1.61 -17.97
CA GLY A 118 -4.04 1.39 -17.04
C GLY A 118 -3.58 1.03 -15.63
N ALA A 119 -2.52 0.23 -15.54
CA ALA A 119 -2.06 -0.35 -14.27
C ALA A 119 -1.03 0.50 -13.50
N GLU A 120 -0.43 1.53 -14.11
CA GLU A 120 0.67 2.32 -13.53
C GLU A 120 0.37 2.82 -12.11
N LYS A 121 -0.83 3.38 -11.89
CA LYS A 121 -1.22 3.90 -10.58
C LYS A 121 -1.22 2.79 -9.52
N SER A 122 -1.83 1.65 -9.85
CA SER A 122 -1.91 0.51 -8.93
C SER A 122 -0.55 -0.12 -8.66
N LEU A 123 0.35 -0.13 -9.65
CA LEU A 123 1.75 -0.51 -9.48
C LEU A 123 2.48 0.39 -8.48
N LEU A 124 2.38 1.71 -8.65
CA LEU A 124 2.99 2.68 -7.72
C LEU A 124 2.46 2.47 -6.29
N TRP A 125 1.15 2.36 -6.14
CA TRP A 125 0.50 2.12 -4.86
C TRP A 125 0.91 0.79 -4.22
N ALA A 126 0.99 -0.29 -5.00
CA ALA A 126 1.43 -1.59 -4.50
C ALA A 126 2.88 -1.52 -3.98
N THR A 127 3.73 -0.78 -4.68
CA THR A 127 5.12 -0.57 -4.28
C THR A 127 5.23 0.29 -3.01
N ILE A 128 4.39 1.32 -2.88
CA ILE A 128 4.30 2.15 -1.67
C ILE A 128 3.93 1.29 -0.46
N LEU A 129 3.06 0.28 -0.62
CA LEU A 129 2.62 -0.62 0.44
C LEU A 129 3.55 -1.83 0.68
N PHE A 130 4.72 -1.87 0.02
CA PHE A 130 5.70 -2.95 0.18
C PHE A 130 6.66 -2.69 1.37
N PHE A 131 6.15 -2.79 2.60
CA PHE A 131 6.95 -2.67 3.83
C PHE A 131 6.40 -3.48 5.03
#